data_AF-A0A149U8X2-F1
#
_entry.id   AF-A0A149U8X2-F1
#
_cell.length_a   1.000
_cell.length_b   1.000
_cell.length_c   1.000
_cell.angle_alpha   90.00
_cell.angle_beta   90.00
_cell.angle_gamma   90.00
#
_symmetry.space_group_name_H-M   'P 1'
#
loop_
_entity.id
_entity.type
_entity.pdbx_description
1 polymer ?
#
loop_
_entity_poly.entity_id
_entity_poly.type
_entity_poly.pdbx_seq_one_letter_code
_entity_poly.pdbx_strand_id
1 'polypeptide(L)'
;MTLREHAEFLAEHLFGTLPKTPATPDERISVIVEDFYSAREEQERAPPPPLPQQLPTFEERLDARMPEVLEVWATSQKGHITSRLVVEDLLHYQWPISTIHQRALGRAMRQAGWTLQRTAKKRFWVKND
;
A
#
# COMPACT_ATOMS: atom_id res chain seq x y z
N MET A 1 14.46 8.66 35.27
CA MET A 1 13.18 8.73 34.55
C MET A 1 12.73 7.32 34.25
N THR A 2 11.66 6.85 34.89
CA THR A 2 11.20 5.46 34.81
C THR A 2 10.03 5.31 33.84
N LEU A 3 9.82 4.09 33.33
CA LEU A 3 8.73 3.76 32.39
C LEU A 3 7.34 4.18 32.91
N ARG A 4 7.17 4.22 34.23
CA ARG A 4 5.94 4.62 34.90
C ARG A 4 5.66 6.12 34.76
N GLU A 5 6.68 6.96 34.90
CA GLU A 5 6.56 8.42 34.72
C GLU A 5 6.21 8.76 33.27
N HIS A 6 6.72 7.99 32.31
CA HIS A 6 6.36 8.14 30.89
C HIS A 6 4.90 7.77 30.62
N ALA A 7 4.41 6.69 31.24
CA ALA A 7 3.03 6.26 31.08
C ALA A 7 2.04 7.25 31.70
N GLU A 8 2.37 7.81 32.86
CA GLU A 8 1.54 8.83 33.53
C GLU A 8 1.52 10.14 32.72
N PHE A 9 2.66 10.57 32.16
CA PHE A 9 2.73 11.72 31.25
C PHE A 9 1.88 11.53 29.98
N LEU A 10 1.98 10.35 29.34
CA LEU A 10 1.19 10.06 28.14
C LEU A 10 -0.31 9.97 28.46
N ALA A 11 -0.68 9.46 29.63
CA ALA A 11 -2.07 9.39 30.04
C ALA A 11 -2.68 10.80 30.25
N GLU A 12 -1.99 11.70 30.96
CA GLU A 12 -2.46 13.08 31.13
C GLU A 12 -2.46 13.86 29.81
N HIS A 13 -1.45 13.66 28.96
CA HIS A 13 -1.31 14.42 27.72
C HIS A 13 -2.33 14.00 26.65
N LEU A 14 -2.70 12.71 26.60
CA LEU A 14 -3.64 12.19 25.61
C LEU A 14 -5.09 12.23 26.07
N PHE A 15 -5.34 12.11 27.37
CA PHE A 15 -6.71 11.94 27.90
C PHE A 15 -7.12 13.00 28.94
N GLY A 16 -6.24 13.95 29.26
CA GLY A 16 -6.49 14.97 30.28
C GLY A 16 -6.52 14.42 31.71
N THR A 17 -6.62 15.30 32.70
CA THR A 17 -6.76 14.90 34.11
C THR A 17 -8.21 14.52 34.43
N LEU A 18 -8.39 13.31 34.95
CA LEU A 18 -9.71 12.77 35.32
C LEU A 18 -10.32 13.61 36.46
N PRO A 19 -11.54 14.18 36.32
CA PRO A 19 -12.18 14.92 37.41
C PRO A 19 -12.51 14.00 38.59
N LYS A 20 -12.11 14.43 39.78
CA LYS A 20 -12.30 13.77 41.09
C LYS A 20 -13.70 14.05 41.67
N THR A 21 -14.77 13.69 40.98
CA THR A 21 -16.09 13.65 41.61
C THR A 21 -17.05 12.76 40.82
N PRO A 22 -17.81 11.86 41.47
CA PRO A 22 -18.76 11.02 40.76
C PRO A 22 -20.02 11.84 40.46
N ALA A 23 -20.12 12.36 39.24
CA ALA A 23 -21.37 12.92 38.73
C ALA A 23 -22.35 11.79 38.38
N THR A 24 -23.58 11.94 38.86
CA THR A 24 -24.67 10.96 38.79
C THR A 24 -25.04 10.58 37.35
N PRO A 25 -25.65 9.40 37.13
CA PRO A 25 -25.89 8.83 35.79
C PRO A 25 -26.68 9.73 34.82
N ASP A 26 -27.51 10.63 35.36
CA ASP A 26 -28.43 11.47 34.58
C ASP A 26 -27.73 12.60 33.78
N GLU A 27 -26.57 13.08 34.22
CA GLU A 27 -25.81 14.10 33.47
C GLU A 27 -25.01 13.52 32.30
N ARG A 28 -24.78 12.19 32.27
CA ARG A 28 -24.00 11.55 31.20
C ARG A 28 -24.75 11.50 29.88
N ILE A 29 -26.08 11.57 29.90
CA ILE A 29 -26.90 11.34 28.71
C ILE A 29 -27.04 12.61 27.87
N SER A 30 -27.04 13.80 28.49
CA SER A 30 -27.21 15.06 27.75
C SER A 30 -25.95 15.55 27.04
N VAL A 31 -24.74 15.27 27.55
CA VAL A 31 -23.48 15.74 26.93
C VAL A 31 -23.11 14.92 25.68
N ILE A 32 -23.47 13.64 25.63
CA ILE A 32 -23.10 12.75 24.52
C ILE A 32 -23.84 13.11 23.22
N VAL A 33 -24.97 13.79 23.29
CA VAL A 33 -25.76 14.13 22.09
C VAL A 33 -25.24 15.40 21.43
N GLU A 34 -24.89 16.44 22.19
CA GLU A 34 -24.50 17.75 21.62
C GLU A 34 -23.12 17.73 20.92
N ASP A 35 -22.15 17.01 21.47
CA ASP A 35 -20.83 16.83 20.85
C ASP A 35 -20.88 15.95 19.59
N PHE A 36 -21.85 15.03 19.50
CA PHE A 36 -21.99 14.12 18.37
C PHE A 36 -22.52 14.82 17.11
N TYR A 37 -23.34 15.87 17.28
CA TYR A 37 -23.82 16.67 16.15
C TYR A 37 -22.83 17.78 15.77
N SER A 38 -22.11 18.37 16.73
CA SER A 38 -21.13 19.44 16.47
C SER A 38 -19.89 18.95 15.71
N ALA A 39 -19.36 17.77 16.08
CA ALA A 39 -18.21 17.18 15.38
C ALA A 39 -18.52 16.78 13.93
N ARG A 40 -19.78 16.48 13.61
CA ARG A 40 -20.23 16.12 12.25
C ARG A 40 -20.29 17.33 11.32
N GLU A 41 -20.76 18.48 11.82
CA GLU A 41 -20.81 19.72 11.03
C GLU A 41 -19.41 20.29 10.75
N GLU A 42 -18.45 20.11 11.66
CA GLU A 42 -17.05 20.49 11.44
C GLU A 42 -16.33 19.54 10.46
N GLN A 43 -16.66 18.25 10.49
CA GLN A 43 -16.12 17.25 9.57
C GLN A 43 -16.69 17.35 8.14
N GLU A 44 -17.92 17.85 7.97
CA GLU A 44 -18.50 18.17 6.65
C GLU A 44 -17.95 19.48 6.04
N ARG A 45 -17.41 20.40 6.84
CA ARG A 45 -16.76 21.64 6.38
C ARG A 45 -15.26 21.50 6.12
N ALA A 46 -14.61 20.51 6.71
CA ALA A 46 -13.22 20.22 6.39
C ALA A 46 -13.13 19.69 4.94
N PRO A 47 -12.18 20.16 4.12
CA PRO A 47 -11.88 19.46 2.87
C PRO A 47 -11.60 18.00 3.21
N PRO A 48 -12.06 17.04 2.39
CA PRO A 48 -11.85 15.62 2.67
C PRO A 48 -10.36 15.38 2.98
N PRO A 49 -10.02 14.55 3.99
CA PRO A 49 -8.63 14.19 4.21
C PRO A 49 -8.06 13.72 2.86
N PRO A 50 -6.83 14.14 2.49
CA PRO A 50 -6.25 13.74 1.22
C PRO A 50 -6.35 12.22 1.12
N LEU A 51 -7.05 11.76 0.08
CA LEU A 51 -7.25 10.34 -0.19
C LEU A 51 -5.89 9.64 -0.01
N PRO A 52 -5.82 8.49 0.69
CA PRO A 52 -4.57 7.74 0.77
C PRO A 52 -4.06 7.57 -0.66
N GLN A 53 -2.84 8.07 -0.92
CA GLN A 53 -2.26 8.12 -2.26
C GLN A 53 -2.51 6.76 -2.92
N GLN A 54 -3.34 6.73 -3.96
CA GLN A 54 -3.72 5.48 -4.59
C GLN A 54 -2.42 4.81 -5.04
N LEU A 55 -2.16 3.61 -4.53
CA LEU A 55 -1.01 2.83 -4.97
C LEU A 55 -1.15 2.65 -6.48
N PRO A 56 -0.08 2.91 -7.25
CA PRO A 56 -0.15 2.81 -8.70
C PRO A 56 -0.60 1.41 -9.09
N THR A 57 -1.52 1.36 -10.04
CA THR A 57 -2.11 0.15 -10.60
C THR A 57 -1.06 -0.71 -11.27
N PHE A 58 -1.42 -1.96 -11.59
CA PHE A 58 -0.48 -2.87 -12.24
C PHE A 58 -0.02 -2.34 -13.60
N GLU A 59 -0.95 -1.82 -14.38
CA GLU A 59 -0.74 -1.24 -15.71
C GLU A 59 0.17 -0.02 -15.64
N GLU A 60 -0.07 0.90 -14.71
CA GLU A 60 0.78 2.09 -14.53
C GLU A 60 2.22 1.72 -14.18
N ARG A 61 2.42 0.69 -13.35
CA ARG A 61 3.77 0.21 -13.03
C ARG A 61 4.44 -0.50 -14.19
N LEU A 62 3.65 -1.22 -14.99
CA LEU A 62 4.13 -1.89 -16.20
C LEU A 62 4.64 -0.84 -17.20
N ASP A 63 3.82 0.18 -17.48
CA ASP A 63 4.14 1.25 -18.43
C ASP A 63 5.33 2.10 -17.94
N ALA A 64 5.44 2.34 -16.63
CA ALA A 64 6.55 3.11 -16.07
C ALA A 64 7.91 2.36 -16.09
N ARG A 65 7.90 1.03 -16.22
CA ARG A 65 9.12 0.19 -16.10
C ARG A 65 9.49 -0.55 -17.38
N MET A 66 8.65 -0.49 -18.40
CA MET A 66 8.87 -1.16 -19.68
C MET A 66 9.07 -0.10 -20.78
N PRO A 67 10.01 -0.30 -21.74
CA PRO A 67 11.03 -1.35 -21.78
C PRO A 67 12.36 -0.98 -21.12
N GLU A 68 12.69 0.30 -20.90
CA GLU A 68 14.06 0.73 -20.58
C GLU A 68 14.54 0.23 -19.21
N VAL A 69 13.67 0.33 -18.20
CA VAL A 69 14.02 -0.12 -16.83
C VAL A 69 14.16 -1.64 -16.79
N LEU A 70 13.36 -2.38 -17.57
CA LEU A 70 13.49 -3.83 -17.72
C LEU A 70 14.88 -4.21 -18.22
N GLU A 71 15.43 -3.52 -19.22
CA GLU A 71 16.75 -3.85 -19.78
C GLU A 71 17.85 -3.64 -18.73
N VAL A 72 17.88 -2.48 -18.07
CA VAL A 72 18.87 -2.20 -17.03
C VAL A 72 18.75 -3.20 -15.88
N TRP A 73 17.54 -3.44 -15.41
CA TRP A 73 17.28 -4.42 -14.35
C TRP A 73 17.69 -5.83 -14.77
N ALA A 74 17.41 -6.24 -16.01
CA ALA A 74 17.74 -7.57 -16.52
C ALA A 74 19.24 -7.84 -16.52
N THR A 75 20.09 -6.84 -16.84
CA THR A 75 21.55 -6.99 -16.80
C THR A 75 22.09 -7.28 -15.40
N SER A 76 21.37 -6.87 -14.35
CA SER A 76 21.74 -7.14 -12.95
C SER A 76 21.36 -8.55 -12.48
N GLN A 77 20.53 -9.27 -13.25
CA GLN A 77 20.03 -10.58 -12.87
C GLN A 77 21.08 -11.67 -13.17
N LYS A 78 21.45 -12.43 -12.13
CA LYS A 78 22.40 -13.55 -12.25
C LYS A 78 21.76 -14.87 -12.72
N GLY A 79 20.44 -14.89 -12.90
CA GLY A 79 19.68 -16.11 -13.18
C GLY A 79 18.57 -15.90 -14.22
N HIS A 80 17.75 -16.94 -14.41
CA HIS A 80 16.65 -16.85 -15.36
C HIS A 80 15.58 -15.85 -14.92
N ILE A 81 15.20 -14.98 -15.84
CA ILE A 81 14.14 -14.00 -15.60
C ILE A 81 12.79 -14.70 -15.70
N THR A 82 12.13 -14.92 -14.57
CA THR A 82 10.80 -15.53 -14.52
C THR A 82 9.72 -14.46 -14.41
N SER A 83 8.48 -14.76 -14.82
CA SER A 83 7.36 -13.81 -14.65
C SER A 83 7.16 -13.40 -13.19
N ARG A 84 7.39 -14.32 -12.25
CA ARG A 84 7.33 -14.02 -10.82
C ARG A 84 8.38 -12.97 -10.44
N LEU A 85 9.62 -13.17 -10.87
CA LEU A 85 10.71 -12.25 -10.58
C LEU A 85 10.43 -10.85 -11.15
N VAL A 86 9.92 -10.76 -12.38
CA VAL A 86 9.54 -9.48 -12.98
C VAL A 86 8.44 -8.80 -12.15
N VAL A 87 7.43 -9.54 -11.71
CA VAL A 87 6.31 -8.96 -10.95
C VAL A 87 6.73 -8.51 -9.55
N GLU A 88 7.44 -9.35 -8.81
CA GLU A 88 7.81 -9.07 -7.41
C GLU A 88 8.97 -8.08 -7.33
N ASP A 89 10.04 -8.28 -8.12
CA ASP A 89 11.27 -7.50 -8.02
C ASP A 89 11.22 -6.24 -8.89
N LEU A 90 10.79 -6.35 -10.15
CA LEU A 90 10.72 -5.19 -11.03
C LEU A 90 9.44 -4.39 -10.82
N LEU A 91 8.25 -4.99 -10.72
CA LEU A 91 6.99 -4.22 -10.59
C LEU A 91 6.59 -3.96 -9.13
N HIS A 92 7.32 -4.53 -8.15
CA HIS A 92 6.98 -4.47 -6.72
C HIS A 92 5.52 -4.83 -6.42
N TYR A 93 5.00 -5.81 -7.17
CA TYR A 93 3.60 -6.22 -7.12
C TYR A 93 3.51 -7.64 -6.55
N GLN A 94 2.37 -7.96 -5.94
CA GLN A 94 2.18 -9.26 -5.31
C GLN A 94 1.95 -10.36 -6.36
N TRP A 95 2.67 -11.47 -6.21
CA TRP A 95 2.39 -12.72 -6.92
C TRP A 95 1.49 -13.62 -6.06
N PRO A 96 0.52 -14.37 -6.63
CA PRO A 96 0.19 -14.47 -8.05
C PRO A 96 -0.65 -13.31 -8.58
N ILE A 97 -0.45 -12.99 -9.85
CA ILE A 97 -1.24 -11.98 -10.57
C ILE A 97 -2.40 -12.61 -11.34
N SER A 98 -3.45 -11.81 -11.56
CA SER A 98 -4.65 -12.20 -12.32
C SER A 98 -4.31 -12.59 -13.77
N THR A 99 -5.17 -13.37 -14.41
CA THR A 99 -5.02 -13.75 -15.83
C THR A 99 -4.92 -12.52 -16.75
N ILE A 100 -5.60 -11.42 -16.41
CA ILE A 100 -5.57 -10.18 -17.17
C ILE A 100 -4.17 -9.56 -17.09
N HIS A 101 -3.62 -9.43 -15.88
CA HIS A 101 -2.26 -8.91 -15.67
C HIS A 101 -1.19 -9.82 -16.27
N GLN A 102 -1.38 -11.15 -16.24
CA GLN A 102 -0.45 -12.09 -16.90
C GLN A 102 -0.39 -11.85 -18.41
N ARG A 103 -1.54 -11.60 -19.04
CA ARG A 103 -1.62 -11.25 -20.47
C ARG A 103 -0.97 -9.90 -20.74
N ALA A 104 -1.22 -8.90 -19.88
CA ALA A 104 -0.61 -7.57 -20.00
C ALA A 104 0.92 -7.65 -19.92
N LEU A 105 1.44 -8.30 -18.88
CA LEU A 105 2.87 -8.58 -18.73
C LEU A 105 3.45 -9.28 -19.95
N GLY A 106 2.77 -10.35 -20.42
CA GLY A 106 3.25 -11.10 -21.57
C GLY A 106 3.25 -10.29 -22.88
N ARG A 107 2.36 -9.30 -23.03
CA ARG A 107 2.40 -8.36 -24.15
C ARG A 107 3.57 -7.39 -24.02
N ALA A 108 3.72 -6.75 -22.87
CA ALA A 108 4.80 -5.80 -22.62
C ALA A 108 6.18 -6.43 -22.79
N MET A 109 6.40 -7.62 -22.24
CA MET A 109 7.67 -8.36 -22.42
C MET A 109 7.97 -8.62 -23.91
N ARG A 110 6.98 -9.06 -24.69
CA ARG A 110 7.17 -9.28 -26.13
C ARG A 110 7.43 -8.00 -26.91
N GLN A 111 6.75 -6.91 -26.55
CA GLN A 111 6.97 -5.59 -27.14
C GLN A 111 8.38 -5.09 -26.82
N ALA A 112 8.88 -5.37 -25.62
CA ALA A 112 10.27 -5.15 -25.23
C ALA A 112 11.26 -6.14 -25.90
N GLY A 113 10.81 -7.02 -26.80
CA GLY A 113 11.69 -7.96 -27.50
C GLY A 113 12.08 -9.19 -26.69
N TRP A 114 11.29 -9.60 -25.69
CA TRP A 114 11.52 -10.81 -24.91
C TRP A 114 10.58 -11.95 -25.33
N THR A 115 11.12 -13.16 -25.44
CA THR A 115 10.35 -14.39 -25.68
C THR A 115 10.26 -15.27 -24.45
N LEU A 116 9.09 -15.89 -24.26
CA LEU A 116 8.88 -16.84 -23.18
C LEU A 116 9.36 -18.22 -23.62
N GLN A 117 10.40 -18.72 -22.98
CA GLN A 117 10.86 -20.09 -23.11
C GLN A 117 10.32 -20.97 -21.98
N ARG A 118 10.19 -22.27 -22.27
CA ARG A 118 9.77 -23.27 -21.30
C ARG A 118 10.71 -24.47 -21.31
N THR A 119 10.94 -24.99 -20.12
CA THR A 119 11.56 -26.30 -19.88
C THR A 119 10.56 -27.17 -19.13
N ALA A 120 10.88 -28.44 -18.92
CA ALA A 120 10.05 -29.34 -18.12
C ALA A 120 9.80 -28.83 -16.68
N LYS A 121 10.73 -28.02 -16.13
CA LYS A 121 10.68 -27.56 -14.74
C LYS A 121 10.22 -26.12 -14.56
N LYS A 122 10.41 -25.25 -15.56
CA LYS A 122 10.20 -23.79 -15.41
C LYS A 122 9.94 -23.07 -16.72
N ARG A 123 9.32 -21.88 -16.61
CA ARG A 123 9.15 -20.91 -17.70
C ARG A 123 9.94 -19.64 -17.37
N PHE A 124 10.62 -19.09 -18.36
CA PHE A 124 11.46 -17.89 -18.20
C PHE A 124 11.52 -17.10 -19.51
N TRP A 125 11.85 -15.82 -19.38
CA TRP A 125 11.99 -14.88 -20.48
C TRP A 125 13.44 -14.85 -20.95
N VAL A 126 13.61 -14.74 -22.26
CA VAL A 126 14.90 -14.59 -22.93
C VAL A 126 14.79 -13.39 -23.87
N LYS A 127 15.81 -12.53 -23.89
CA LYS A 127 15.88 -11.41 -24.82
C LYS A 127 16.12 -11.95 -26.23
N ASN A 128 15.39 -11.45 -27.21
CA ASN A 128 15.68 -11.70 -28.61
C ASN A 128 16.90 -10.83 -28.97
N ASP A 129 17.98 -11.46 -29.43
CA ASP A 129 19.15 -10.78 -30.01
C ASP A 129 18.82 -10.12 -31.36
#